data_AF-Q0RBD3-F1
#
_entry.id   AF-Q0RBD3-F1
#
_cell.length_a   1.000
_cell.length_b   1.000
_cell.length_c   1.000
_cell.angle_alpha   90.00
_cell.angle_beta   90.00
_cell.angle_gamma   90.00
#
_symmetry.space_group_name_H-M   'P 1'
#
loop_
_entity.id
_entity.type
_entity.pdbx_description
1 polymer ?
#
loop_
_entity_poly.entity_id
_entity_poly.type
_entity_poly.pdbx_seq_one_letter_code
_entity_poly.pdbx_strand_id
1 'polypeptide(L)'
;MVGSSITLTGLVPSFTLAGNPGETVSTTAPPVTFTVTTNNNEGYTVTVAPETPTLNPTTPGNTDTIPIGDLRVREAGTTAFTPLVFGTPVTVHTQATPSAEAGDTFTNDYQITIPFVTPDTYSAVLDYVATTL
;
A
#
# COMPACT_ATOMS: atom_id res chain seq x y z
N MET A 1 -27.56 -5.31 22.20
CA MET A 1 -26.90 -5.85 21.00
C MET A 1 -25.54 -5.19 20.89
N VAL A 2 -24.47 -5.94 20.58
CA VAL A 2 -23.17 -5.36 20.27
C VAL A 2 -23.13 -5.20 18.75
N GLY A 3 -22.90 -3.97 18.26
CA GLY A 3 -22.73 -3.73 16.82
C GLY A 3 -21.39 -4.27 16.31
N SER A 4 -21.29 -4.52 15.01
CA SER A 4 -19.99 -4.75 14.38
C SER A 4 -19.19 -3.45 14.32
N SER A 5 -17.87 -3.54 14.50
CA SER A 5 -16.93 -2.43 14.32
C SER A 5 -15.72 -2.88 13.52
N ILE A 6 -15.08 -1.93 12.85
CA ILE A 6 -13.80 -2.13 12.18
C ILE A 6 -12.94 -0.89 12.36
N THR A 7 -11.67 -1.10 12.68
CA THR A 7 -10.66 -0.04 12.75
C THR A 7 -9.36 -0.50 12.11
N LEU A 8 -8.71 0.41 11.39
CA LEU A 8 -7.34 0.26 10.92
C LEU A 8 -6.47 1.30 11.64
N THR A 9 -5.40 0.84 12.29
CA THR A 9 -4.50 1.68 13.09
C THR A 9 -3.04 1.30 12.85
N GLY A 10 -2.11 2.10 13.38
CA GLY A 10 -0.68 1.80 13.29
C GLY A 10 -0.12 1.81 11.87
N LEU A 11 -0.83 2.41 10.91
CA LEU A 11 -0.37 2.54 9.54
C LEU A 11 0.89 3.39 9.48
N VAL A 12 1.94 2.86 8.86
CA VAL A 12 3.16 3.62 8.58
C VAL A 12 2.82 4.80 7.67
N PRO A 13 3.14 6.05 8.04
CA PRO A 13 2.65 7.24 7.34
C PRO A 13 3.31 7.45 5.97
N SER A 14 4.55 6.99 5.80
CA SER A 14 5.27 7.08 4.53
C SER A 14 6.45 6.10 4.47
N PHE A 15 6.88 5.79 3.25
CA PHE A 15 8.08 5.00 2.96
C PHE A 15 8.75 5.53 1.69
N THR A 16 10.02 5.19 1.49
CA THR A 16 10.81 5.62 0.32
C THR A 16 11.44 4.42 -0.37
N LEU A 17 11.44 4.46 -1.70
CA LEU A 17 12.17 3.53 -2.56
C LEU A 17 13.20 4.33 -3.34
N ALA A 18 14.49 3.98 -3.19
CA ALA A 18 15.59 4.72 -3.80
C ALA A 18 16.52 3.76 -4.56
N GLY A 19 16.87 4.14 -5.79
CA GLY A 19 17.76 3.38 -6.66
C GLY A 19 18.09 4.15 -7.93
N ASN A 20 18.96 3.58 -8.76
CA ASN A 20 19.32 4.12 -10.06
C ASN A 20 18.31 3.70 -11.14
N PRO A 21 18.19 4.44 -12.26
CA PRO A 21 17.37 4.01 -13.39
C PRO A 21 17.68 2.56 -13.82
N GLY A 22 16.64 1.75 -13.96
CA GLY A 22 16.70 0.32 -14.30
C GLY A 22 16.82 -0.61 -13.09
N GLU A 23 17.12 -0.12 -11.89
CA GLU A 23 17.14 -0.95 -10.69
C GLU A 23 15.72 -1.28 -10.23
N THR A 24 15.50 -2.55 -9.85
CA THR A 24 14.31 -2.95 -9.11
C THR A 24 14.59 -2.83 -7.62
N VAL A 25 13.85 -1.95 -6.95
CA VAL A 25 13.98 -1.70 -5.53
C VAL A 25 12.71 -2.11 -4.82
N SER A 26 12.84 -2.54 -3.56
CA SER A 26 11.70 -2.94 -2.74
C SER A 26 11.85 -2.42 -1.33
N THR A 27 10.74 -2.30 -0.60
CA THR A 27 10.76 -1.91 0.80
C THR A 27 11.56 -2.93 1.60
N THR A 28 12.76 -2.55 2.06
CA THR A 28 13.66 -3.40 2.85
C THR A 28 13.62 -3.05 4.34
N ALA A 29 13.41 -1.77 4.69
CA ALA A 29 13.05 -1.29 6.03
C ALA A 29 12.79 0.24 6.03
N PRO A 30 11.82 0.77 6.81
CA PRO A 30 10.81 0.02 7.56
C PRO A 30 9.72 -0.56 6.63
N PRO A 31 9.14 -1.72 6.98
CA PRO A 31 8.02 -2.30 6.26
C PRO A 31 6.74 -1.44 6.42
N VAL A 32 5.83 -1.49 5.44
CA VAL A 32 4.53 -0.81 5.58
C VAL A 32 3.59 -1.68 6.39
N THR A 33 3.51 -1.41 7.69
CA THR A 33 2.69 -2.18 8.64
C THR A 33 1.39 -1.46 8.99
N PHE A 34 0.36 -2.22 9.34
CA PHE A 34 -0.90 -1.72 9.92
C PHE A 34 -1.57 -2.83 10.73
N THR A 35 -2.47 -2.44 11.64
CA THR A 35 -3.26 -3.37 12.48
C THR A 35 -4.74 -3.17 12.21
N VAL A 36 -5.45 -4.26 11.96
CA VAL A 36 -6.91 -4.27 11.83
C VAL A 36 -7.53 -4.89 13.08
N THR A 37 -8.57 -4.25 13.61
CA THR A 37 -9.38 -4.81 14.70
C THR A 37 -10.84 -4.83 14.26
N THR A 38 -11.47 -6.00 14.30
CA THR A 38 -12.89 -6.16 14.02
C THR A 38 -13.48 -7.36 14.76
N ASN A 39 -14.74 -7.21 15.17
CA ASN A 39 -15.56 -8.28 15.75
C ASN A 39 -16.58 -8.84 14.74
N ASN A 40 -16.51 -8.48 13.45
CA ASN A 40 -17.45 -9.03 12.45
C ASN A 40 -17.13 -10.51 12.20
N ASN A 41 -18.14 -11.37 12.41
CA ASN A 41 -18.04 -12.82 12.21
C ASN A 41 -17.83 -13.24 10.75
N GLU A 42 -18.23 -12.42 9.78
CA GLU A 42 -18.01 -12.64 8.34
C GLU A 42 -16.59 -12.28 7.92
N GLY A 43 -15.85 -11.58 8.79
CA GLY A 43 -14.47 -11.18 8.60
C GLY A 43 -14.33 -9.81 7.94
N TYR A 44 -13.25 -9.61 7.19
CA TYR A 44 -12.89 -8.32 6.63
C TYR A 44 -11.92 -8.43 5.44
N THR A 45 -11.83 -7.34 4.70
CA THR A 45 -10.85 -7.14 3.64
C THR A 45 -10.09 -5.83 3.86
N VAL A 46 -8.84 -5.79 3.39
CA VAL A 46 -8.06 -4.57 3.32
C VAL A 46 -7.66 -4.33 1.87
N THR A 47 -7.91 -3.12 1.40
CA THR A 47 -7.53 -2.67 0.07
C THR A 47 -6.59 -1.47 0.16
N VAL A 48 -5.68 -1.37 -0.82
CA VAL A 48 -4.89 -0.17 -1.05
C VAL A 48 -5.26 0.45 -2.41
N ALA A 49 -5.37 1.77 -2.46
CA ALA A 49 -5.63 2.50 -3.70
C ALA A 49 -4.80 3.80 -3.74
N PRO A 50 -4.24 4.18 -4.89
CA PRO A 50 -3.58 5.47 -5.02
C PRO A 50 -4.59 6.61 -5.23
N GLU A 51 -4.31 7.78 -4.67
CA GLU A 51 -5.11 9.00 -4.89
C GLU A 51 -4.85 9.66 -6.26
N THR A 52 -3.73 9.32 -6.92
CA THR A 52 -3.32 9.90 -8.20
C THR A 52 -2.88 8.83 -9.20
N PRO A 53 -3.01 9.08 -10.52
CA PRO A 53 -2.53 8.16 -11.56
C PRO A 53 -1.01 8.17 -11.76
N THR A 54 -0.30 9.12 -11.15
CA THR A 54 1.15 9.30 -11.28
C THR A 54 1.78 9.62 -9.93
N LEU A 55 3.05 9.24 -9.78
CA LEU A 55 3.96 9.84 -8.81
C LEU A 55 4.55 11.10 -9.44
N ASN A 56 4.47 12.22 -8.72
CA ASN A 56 4.87 13.53 -9.23
C ASN A 56 6.15 14.01 -8.55
N PRO A 57 7.03 14.71 -9.28
CA PRO A 57 8.30 15.20 -8.76
C PRO A 57 8.07 16.27 -7.70
N THR A 58 8.96 16.32 -6.71
CA THR A 58 8.92 17.36 -5.68
C THR A 58 9.58 18.66 -6.11
N THR A 59 10.52 18.62 -7.07
CA THR A 59 11.28 19.80 -7.49
C THR A 59 10.47 20.65 -8.48
N PRO A 60 10.21 21.94 -8.20
CA PRO A 60 9.55 22.82 -9.16
C PRO A 60 10.30 22.92 -10.49
N GLY A 61 9.59 22.75 -11.60
CA GLY A 61 10.15 22.79 -12.95
C GLY A 61 10.56 21.44 -13.52
N ASN A 62 10.63 20.38 -12.70
CA ASN A 62 10.67 19.01 -13.21
C ASN A 62 9.26 18.60 -13.66
N THR A 63 9.12 18.22 -14.93
CA THR A 63 7.84 17.83 -15.54
C THR A 63 7.71 16.33 -15.77
N ASP A 64 8.75 15.55 -15.47
CA ASP A 64 8.68 14.09 -15.59
C ASP A 64 7.66 13.55 -14.60
N THR A 65 7.02 12.43 -14.92
CA THR A 65 6.11 11.72 -14.01
C THR A 65 6.33 10.22 -14.13
N ILE A 66 6.05 9.49 -13.06
CA ILE A 66 6.10 8.02 -13.05
C ILE A 66 4.67 7.50 -12.98
N PRO A 67 4.21 6.65 -13.93
CA PRO A 67 2.90 6.03 -13.84
C PRO A 67 2.73 5.23 -12.54
N ILE A 68 1.58 5.35 -11.86
CA ILE A 68 1.35 4.65 -10.59
C ILE A 68 1.40 3.12 -10.74
N GLY A 69 1.14 2.60 -11.94
CA GLY A 69 1.25 1.17 -12.26
C GLY A 69 2.67 0.61 -12.23
N ASP A 70 3.69 1.47 -12.21
CA ASP A 70 5.08 1.05 -11.98
C ASP A 70 5.31 0.66 -10.52
N LEU A 71 4.56 1.27 -9.59
CA LEU A 71 4.54 0.89 -8.18
C LEU A 71 3.64 -0.32 -7.99
N ARG A 72 4.20 -1.36 -7.38
CA ARG A 72 3.52 -2.64 -7.15
C ARG A 72 3.50 -2.95 -5.67
N VAL A 73 2.45 -3.65 -5.24
CA VAL A 73 2.21 -4.03 -3.85
C VAL A 73 1.98 -5.52 -3.72
N ARG A 74 2.31 -6.07 -2.57
CA ARG A 74 1.87 -7.39 -2.12
C ARG A 74 1.76 -7.42 -0.60
N GLU A 75 1.02 -8.40 -0.08
CA GLU A 75 1.16 -8.79 1.33
C GLU A 75 2.52 -9.47 1.54
N ALA A 76 3.23 -9.09 2.60
CA ALA A 76 4.55 -9.66 2.90
C ALA A 76 4.45 -11.18 3.11
N GLY A 77 5.44 -11.91 2.58
CA GLY A 77 5.44 -13.36 2.59
C GLY A 77 4.66 -14.01 1.43
N THR A 78 3.91 -13.24 0.63
CA THR A 78 3.34 -13.71 -0.64
C THR A 78 4.32 -13.53 -1.80
N THR A 79 4.11 -14.26 -2.90
CA THR A 79 5.08 -14.32 -4.00
C THR A 79 4.88 -13.25 -5.08
N ALA A 80 3.65 -12.84 -5.38
CA ALA A 80 3.34 -12.00 -6.54
C ALA A 80 3.08 -10.54 -6.17
N PHE A 81 3.82 -9.63 -6.79
CA PHE A 81 3.53 -8.19 -6.75
C PHE A 81 2.44 -7.84 -7.77
N THR A 82 1.43 -7.11 -7.30
CA THR A 82 0.33 -6.59 -8.12
C THR A 82 0.54 -5.10 -8.39
N PRO A 83 0.49 -4.63 -9.65
CA PRO A 83 0.60 -3.21 -9.95
C PRO A 83 -0.58 -2.43 -9.37
N LEU A 84 -0.31 -1.23 -8.85
CA LEU A 84 -1.37 -0.31 -8.44
C LEU A 84 -2.08 0.26 -9.67
N VAL A 85 -3.38 0.47 -9.57
CA VAL A 85 -4.18 1.05 -10.65
C VAL A 85 -5.05 2.17 -10.07
N PHE A 86 -4.92 3.36 -10.65
CA PHE A 86 -5.76 4.48 -10.23
C PHE A 86 -7.24 4.20 -10.48
N GLY A 87 -8.07 4.43 -9.46
CA GLY A 87 -9.51 4.15 -9.49
C GLY A 87 -9.87 2.66 -9.30
N THR A 88 -8.92 1.75 -9.15
CA THR A 88 -9.18 0.33 -8.87
C THR A 88 -8.40 -0.12 -7.63
N PRO A 89 -9.04 -0.22 -6.45
CA PRO A 89 -8.40 -0.69 -5.24
C PRO A 89 -7.84 -2.11 -5.41
N VAL A 90 -6.61 -2.33 -4.92
CA VAL A 90 -5.97 -3.64 -4.88
C VAL A 90 -6.21 -4.26 -3.51
N THR A 91 -6.84 -5.44 -3.47
CA THR A 91 -6.97 -6.21 -2.22
C THR A 91 -5.60 -6.73 -1.80
N VAL A 92 -5.17 -6.33 -0.61
CA VAL A 92 -3.88 -6.72 -0.01
C VAL A 92 -4.06 -7.71 1.12
N HIS A 93 -5.27 -7.84 1.68
CA HIS A 93 -5.57 -8.86 2.68
C HIS A 93 -7.05 -9.21 2.67
N THR A 94 -7.37 -10.47 2.99
CA THR A 94 -8.75 -10.95 3.21
C THR A 94 -8.76 -12.01 4.29
N GLN A 95 -9.74 -11.92 5.19
CA GLN A 95 -9.94 -12.86 6.27
C GLN A 95 -11.42 -13.15 6.43
N ALA A 96 -11.79 -14.42 6.58
CA ALA A 96 -13.18 -14.89 6.70
C ALA A 96 -13.66 -15.01 8.15
N THR A 97 -12.92 -14.43 9.10
CA THR A 97 -13.18 -14.49 10.54
C THR A 97 -12.89 -13.14 11.19
N PRO A 98 -13.44 -12.86 12.38
CA PRO A 98 -13.04 -11.69 13.17
C PRO A 98 -11.52 -11.63 13.36
N SER A 99 -11.01 -10.45 13.69
CA SER A 99 -9.62 -10.35 14.11
C SER A 99 -9.40 -10.99 15.48
N ALA A 100 -8.14 -11.21 15.85
CA ALA A 100 -7.80 -11.44 17.25
C ALA A 100 -8.25 -10.27 18.14
N GLU A 101 -8.39 -10.50 19.44
CA GLU A 101 -8.79 -9.45 20.42
C GLU A 101 -7.80 -8.28 20.42
N ALA A 102 -6.51 -8.55 20.26
CA ALA A 102 -5.46 -7.54 20.13
C ALA A 102 -5.36 -6.90 18.73
N GLY A 103 -6.21 -7.33 17.79
CA GLY A 103 -6.10 -7.03 16.37
C GLY A 103 -5.11 -7.93 15.63
N ASP A 104 -5.20 -7.89 14.30
CA ASP A 104 -4.30 -8.61 13.39
C ASP A 104 -3.35 -7.60 12.73
N THR A 105 -2.05 -7.87 12.80
CA THR A 105 -1.03 -7.00 12.21
C THR A 105 -0.55 -7.57 10.89
N PHE A 106 -0.60 -6.73 9.86
CA PHE A 106 -0.18 -7.07 8.51
C PHE A 106 0.97 -6.20 8.07
N THR A 107 1.68 -6.69 7.06
CA THR A 107 2.76 -5.98 6.40
C THR A 107 2.56 -6.07 4.90
N ASN A 108 2.72 -4.94 4.21
CA ASN A 108 2.80 -4.89 2.76
C ASN A 108 4.20 -4.53 2.29
N ASP A 109 4.66 -5.23 1.26
CA ASP A 109 5.86 -4.89 0.53
C ASP A 109 5.50 -4.08 -0.71
N TYR A 110 6.33 -3.09 -1.03
CA TYR A 110 6.24 -2.32 -2.25
C TYR A 110 7.49 -2.53 -3.11
N GLN A 111 7.31 -2.53 -4.42
CA GLN A 111 8.39 -2.68 -5.39
C GLN A 111 8.15 -1.76 -6.58
N ILE A 112 9.23 -1.21 -7.13
CA ILE A 112 9.23 -0.47 -8.38
C ILE A 112 10.53 -0.74 -9.14
N THR A 113 10.45 -0.77 -10.47
CA THR A 113 11.64 -0.62 -11.32
C THR A 113 11.81 0.86 -11.62
N ILE A 114 12.90 1.46 -11.18
CA ILE A 114 13.11 2.91 -11.31
C ILE A 114 13.18 3.28 -12.80
N PRO A 115 12.26 4.11 -13.32
CA PRO A 115 12.29 4.51 -14.72
C PRO A 115 13.42 5.52 -14.99
N PHE A 116 13.74 5.72 -16.27
CA PHE A 116 14.68 6.75 -16.68
C PHE A 116 13.99 8.12 -16.72
N VAL A 117 14.03 8.83 -15.60
CA VAL A 117 13.48 10.18 -15.39
C VAL A 117 14.54 11.08 -14.75
N THR A 118 14.31 12.39 -14.74
CA THR A 118 15.17 13.35 -14.05
C THR A 118 15.34 12.98 -12.58
N PRO A 119 16.55 13.04 -11.99
CA PRO A 119 16.75 12.74 -10.58
C PRO A 119 15.90 13.65 -9.68
N ASP A 120 14.97 13.05 -8.93
CA ASP A 120 14.06 13.74 -8.02
C ASP A 120 13.45 12.74 -7.02
N THR A 121 12.70 13.25 -6.06
CA THR A 121 11.72 12.46 -5.31
C THR A 121 10.38 12.53 -6.02
N TYR A 122 9.83 11.36 -6.37
CA TYR A 122 8.51 11.23 -6.97
C TYR A 122 7.54 10.66 -5.94
N SER A 123 6.46 11.39 -5.66
CA SER A 123 5.54 11.08 -4.56
C SER A 123 4.09 10.90 -5.03
N ALA A 124 3.37 10.01 -4.37
CA ALA A 124 1.93 9.84 -4.45
C ALA A 124 1.38 9.45 -3.07
N VAL A 125 0.07 9.61 -2.85
CA VAL A 125 -0.62 9.19 -1.63
C VAL A 125 -1.34 7.87 -1.89
N LEU A 126 -1.29 6.95 -0.93
CA LEU A 126 -1.96 5.66 -0.95
C LEU A 126 -2.96 5.57 0.21
N ASP A 127 -4.22 5.31 -0.12
CA ASP A 127 -5.28 5.06 0.84
C ASP A 127 -5.33 3.59 1.22
N TYR A 128 -5.45 3.33 2.53
CA TYR A 128 -5.71 2.02 3.09
C TYR A 128 -7.12 1.99 3.67
N VAL A 129 -7.93 1.06 3.17
CA VAL A 129 -9.33 0.90 3.60
C VAL A 129 -9.54 -0.51 4.10
N ALA A 130 -9.95 -0.63 5.36
CA ALA A 130 -10.44 -1.88 5.94
C ALA A 130 -11.97 -1.87 5.89
N THR A 131 -12.57 -2.91 5.31
CA THR A 131 -14.03 -3.05 5.19
C THR A 131 -14.44 -4.41 5.74
N THR A 132 -15.50 -4.46 6.54
CA THR A 132 -16.05 -5.73 7.00
C THR A 132 -16.73 -6.46 5.84
N LEU A 133 -16.70 -7.79 5.86
CA LEU A 133 -17.47 -8.60 4.91
C LEU A 133 -18.95 -8.68 5.32
#